data_AF-A0A101VCZ9-F1
#
_entry.id   AF-A0A101VCZ9-F1
#
_cell.length_a   1.000
_cell.length_b   1.000
_cell.length_c   1.000
_cell.angle_alpha   90.00
_cell.angle_beta   90.00
_cell.angle_gamma   90.00
#
_symmetry.space_group_name_H-M   'P 1'
#
loop_
_entity.id
_entity.type
_entity.pdbx_description
1 polymer ?
#
loop_
_entity_poly.entity_id
_entity_poly.type
_entity_poly.pdbx_seq_one_letter_code
_entity_poly.pdbx_strand_id
1 'polypeptide(L)'
;MVEFVLIAFRVLYFLVIARVILSWIPIGNPNNTLMNFIYEITEPVLAPIRRLIPRGSLPIDFSPIIALLLIRMIEGFVIQLLR
;
A
#
# COMPACT_ATOMS: atom_id res chain seq x y z
N MET A 1 10.52 -14.31 15.21
CA MET A 1 9.39 -13.34 15.30
C MET A 1 9.68 -12.06 14.53
N VAL A 2 10.81 -11.37 14.76
CA VAL A 2 11.18 -10.14 14.03
C VAL A 2 11.27 -10.34 12.51
N GLU A 3 11.88 -11.44 12.04
CA GLU A 3 11.97 -11.72 10.60
C GLU A 3 10.61 -11.88 9.92
N PHE A 4 9.66 -12.53 10.59
CA PHE A 4 8.30 -12.67 10.07
C PHE A 4 7.63 -11.31 9.88
N VAL A 5 7.80 -10.41 10.86
CA VAL A 5 7.27 -9.04 10.81
C VAL A 5 7.92 -8.24 9.67
N LEU A 6 9.24 -8.33 9.52
CA LEU A 6 9.98 -7.71 8.41
C LEU A 6 9.46 -8.19 7.05
N ILE A 7 9.26 -9.49 6.88
CA ILE A 7 8.74 -10.06 5.64
C ILE A 7 7.33 -9.53 5.36
N ALA A 8 6.45 -9.49 6.37
CA ALA A 8 5.09 -8.98 6.22
C ALA A 8 5.07 -7.51 5.77
N PHE A 9 5.85 -6.63 6.42
CA PHE A 9 5.96 -5.22 6.02
C PHE A 9 6.54 -5.07 4.61
N ARG A 10 7.56 -5.85 4.26
CA ARG A 10 8.17 -5.82 2.93
C ARG A 10 7.21 -6.27 1.83
N VAL A 11 6.42 -7.33 2.07
CA VAL A 11 5.38 -7.78 1.15
C VAL A 11 4.35 -6.68 0.94
N LEU A 12 3.83 -6.10 2.02
CA LEU A 12 2.86 -5.01 1.92
C LEU A 12 3.43 -3.79 1.17
N TYR A 13 4.67 -3.41 1.44
CA TYR A 13 5.37 -2.33 0.74
C TYR A 13 5.41 -2.56 -0.77
N PHE A 14 5.79 -3.77 -1.21
CA PHE A 14 5.81 -4.10 -2.64
C PHE A 14 4.43 -4.23 -3.26
N LEU A 15 3.41 -4.65 -2.51
CA LEU A 15 2.02 -4.66 -3.01
C LEU A 15 1.52 -3.23 -3.26
N VAL A 16 1.87 -2.26 -2.40
CA VAL A 16 1.55 -0.84 -2.64
C VAL A 16 2.30 -0.31 -3.87
N ILE A 17 3.57 -0.67 -4.08
CA ILE A 17 4.30 -0.33 -5.31
C ILE A 17 3.62 -0.94 -6.53
N ALA A 18 3.28 -2.23 -6.47
CA ALA A 18 2.59 -2.92 -7.56
C ALA A 18 1.28 -2.21 -7.88
N ARG A 19 0.51 -1.78 -6.87
CA ARG A 19 -0.71 -1.00 -7.07
C ARG A 19 -0.49 0.31 -7.82
N VAL A 20 0.60 1.03 -7.54
CA VAL A 20 0.95 2.24 -8.31
C VAL A 20 1.25 1.89 -9.77
N ILE A 21 2.06 0.85 -10.01
CA ILE A 21 2.38 0.39 -11.37
C ILE A 21 1.10 -0.01 -12.13
N LEU A 22 0.23 -0.78 -11.49
CA LEU A 22 -1.06 -1.23 -12.04
C LEU A 22 -2.04 -0.07 -12.28
N SER A 23 -1.88 1.07 -11.62
CA SER A 23 -2.70 2.26 -11.88
C SER A 23 -2.29 2.98 -13.19
N TRP A 24 -1.06 2.78 -13.66
CA TRP A 24 -0.55 3.38 -14.90
C TRP A 24 -0.62 2.44 -16.09
N ILE A 25 -0.62 1.13 -15.84
CA ILE A 25 -0.76 0.11 -16.89
C ILE A 25 -2.22 -0.32 -16.93
N PRO A 26 -3.02 0.12 -17.92
CA PRO A 26 -4.37 -0.40 -18.09
C PRO A 26 -4.30 -1.86 -18.53
N ILE A 27 -4.38 -2.78 -17.57
CA ILE A 27 -4.54 -4.20 -17.87
C ILE A 27 -6.00 -4.39 -18.27
N GLY A 28 -6.24 -4.54 -19.57
CA GLY A 28 -7.58 -4.50 -20.19
C GLY A 28 -8.56 -5.61 -19.80
N ASN A 29 -8.29 -6.40 -18.76
CA ASN A 29 -9.21 -7.42 -18.26
C ASN A 29 -9.64 -7.13 -16.81
N PRO A 30 -10.93 -6.73 -16.60
CA PRO A 30 -11.51 -6.51 -15.27
C PRO A 30 -11.46 -7.74 -14.35
N ASN A 31 -11.34 -8.95 -14.91
CA ASN A 31 -11.34 -10.21 -14.18
C ASN A 31 -9.91 -10.71 -13.88
N ASN A 32 -8.91 -9.84 -13.85
CA ASN A 32 -7.56 -10.25 -13.48
C ASN A 32 -7.49 -10.48 -11.95
N THR A 33 -7.51 -11.75 -11.55
CA THR A 33 -7.45 -12.19 -10.15
C THR A 33 -6.26 -11.59 -9.39
N LEU A 34 -5.08 -11.46 -10.03
CA LEU A 34 -3.90 -10.88 -9.39
C LEU A 34 -4.08 -9.39 -9.10
N MET A 35 -4.69 -8.67 -10.04
CA MET A 35 -4.98 -7.25 -9.84
C MET A 35 -5.98 -7.09 -8.69
N ASN A 36 -7.10 -7.80 -8.72
CA ASN A 36 -8.11 -7.73 -7.66
C ASN A 36 -7.51 -8.05 -6.29
N PHE A 37 -6.68 -9.09 -6.20
CA PHE A 37 -5.95 -9.43 -4.98
C PHE A 37 -5.08 -8.28 -4.47
N ILE A 38 -4.28 -7.65 -5.34
CA ILE A 38 -3.43 -6.51 -4.95
C ILE A 38 -4.27 -5.34 -4.45
N TYR A 39 -5.37 -5.01 -5.14
CA TYR A 39 -6.27 -3.95 -4.74
C TYR A 39 -6.94 -4.25 -3.39
N GLU A 40 -7.45 -5.45 -3.19
CA GLU A 40 -8.11 -5.88 -1.95
C GLU A 40 -7.16 -5.85 -0.75
N ILE A 41 -5.93 -6.34 -0.89
CA ILE A 41 -4.95 -6.36 0.21
C ILE A 41 -4.47 -4.94 0.57
N THR A 42 -4.32 -4.06 -0.42
CA THR A 42 -3.80 -2.71 -0.19
C THR A 42 -4.89 -1.70 0.19
N GLU A 43 -6.17 -1.97 -0.10
CA GLU A 43 -7.26 -1.01 0.15
C GLU A 43 -7.48 -0.67 1.62
N PRO A 44 -7.41 -1.61 2.58
CA PRO A 44 -7.50 -1.28 4.00
C PRO A 44 -6.44 -0.27 4.46
N VAL A 45 -5.28 -0.22 3.79
CA VAL A 45 -4.19 0.73 4.08
C VAL A 45 -4.38 2.05 3.34
N LEU A 46 -4.77 2.00 2.06
CA LEU A 46 -4.90 3.20 1.22
C LEU A 46 -6.20 3.97 1.42
N ALA A 47 -7.33 3.30 1.67
CA ALA A 47 -8.63 3.95 1.81
C ALA A 47 -8.69 4.96 2.97
N PRO A 48 -8.16 4.67 4.17
CA PRO A 48 -8.12 5.65 5.26
C PRO A 48 -7.29 6.88 4.88
N ILE A 49 -6.12 6.68 4.28
CA ILE A 49 -5.24 7.76 3.83
C ILE A 49 -5.95 8.63 2.80
N ARG A 50 -6.60 8.00 1.80
CA ARG A 50 -7.36 8.70 0.76
C ARG A 50 -8.54 9.50 1.33
N ARG A 51 -9.17 9.03 2.40
CA ARG A 51 -10.26 9.75 3.09
C ARG A 51 -9.77 10.98 3.85
N LEU A 52 -8.51 10.99 4.30
CA LEU A 52 -7.90 12.13 4.99
C LEU A 52 -7.45 13.23 4.01
N ILE A 53 -7.21 12.87 2.74
CA ILE A 53 -6.85 13.84 1.70
C ILE A 53 -8.14 14.53 1.20
N PRO A 54 -8.21 15.88 1.21
CA PRO A 54 -9.36 16.61 0.68
C PRO A 54 -9.63 16.26 -0.78
N ARG A 55 -10.83 15.75 -1.09
CA ARG A 55 -11.19 15.23 -2.43
C ARG A 55 -11.08 16.25 -3.57
N GLY A 56 -11.00 17.54 -3.26
CA GLY A 56 -10.82 18.62 -4.24
C GLY A 56 -9.37 18.99 -4.54
N SER A 57 -8.37 18.43 -3.85
CA SER A 57 -7.01 18.97 -3.92
C SER A 57 -6.23 18.52 -5.16
N LEU A 58 -6.38 17.29 -5.66
CA LEU A 58 -5.50 16.76 -6.72
C LEU A 58 -6.21 15.72 -7.63
N PRO A 59 -5.98 15.74 -8.96
CA PRO A 59 -6.49 14.74 -9.90
C PRO A 59 -5.76 13.38 -9.81
N ILE A 60 -4.69 13.28 -9.01
CA ILE A 60 -3.83 12.10 -8.88
C ILE A 60 -3.95 11.57 -7.45
N ASP A 61 -4.04 10.24 -7.30
CA ASP A 61 -4.05 9.59 -5.99
C ASP A 61 -2.64 9.51 -5.40
N PHE A 62 -2.33 10.42 -4.46
CA PHE A 62 -1.06 10.43 -3.71
C PHE A 62 -1.07 9.53 -2.47
N SER A 63 -2.18 8.86 -2.16
CA SER A 63 -2.27 7.95 -1.01
C SER A 63 -1.21 6.84 -1.00
N PRO A 64 -0.76 6.26 -2.14
CA PRO A 64 0.29 5.24 -2.12
C PRO A 64 1.62 5.76 -1.58
N ILE A 65 2.00 7.00 -1.90
CA ILE A 65 3.26 7.59 -1.43
C ILE A 65 3.25 7.75 0.08
N ILE A 66 2.15 8.29 0.61
CA ILE A 66 1.95 8.45 2.06
C ILE A 66 1.96 7.08 2.74
N ALA A 67 1.30 6.07 2.15
CA ALA A 67 1.29 4.72 2.67
C ALA A 67 2.68 4.09 2.75
N LEU A 68 3.52 4.24 1.71
CA LEU A 68 4.89 3.71 1.70
C LEU A 68 5.73 4.32 2.83
N LEU A 69 5.57 5.63 3.09
CA LEU A 69 6.26 6.31 4.18
C LEU A 69 5.77 5.80 5.55
N LEU A 70 4.45 5.70 5.75
CA LEU A 70 3.87 5.19 7.00
C LEU A 70 4.27 3.74 7.26
N ILE A 71 4.27 2.89 6.24
CA ILE A 71 4.71 1.49 6.33
C ILE A 71 6.13 1.41 6.87
N ARG A 72 7.07 2.22 6.35
CA ARG A 72 8.47 2.25 6.84
C ARG A 72 8.61 2.75 8.26
N MET A 73 7.85 3.79 8.62
CA MET A 73 7.86 4.32 9.99
C MET A 73 7.31 3.30 11.00
N ILE A 74 6.20 2.65 10.67
CA ILE A 74 5.56 1.64 11.52
C ILE A 74 6.45 0.38 11.61
N GLU A 75 7.06 -0.06 10.50
CA GLU A 75 8.02 -1.17 10.48
C GLU A 75 9.14 -0.94 11.49
N GLY A 76 9.82 0.22 11.43
CA GLY A 76 10.91 0.55 12.34
C GLY A 76 10.47 0.62 13.81
N PHE A 77 9.31 1.23 14.07
CA PHE A 77 8.75 1.32 15.41
C PHE A 77 8.41 -0.06 15.99
N VAL A 78 7.75 -0.92 15.20
CA VAL A 78 7.39 -2.28 15.63
C VAL A 78 8.63 -3.13 15.88
N ILE A 79 9.65 -3.05 15.04
CA ILE A 79 10.92 -3.77 15.24
C ILE A 79 11.59 -3.34 16.54
N GLN A 80 11.59 -2.03 16.84
CA GLN A 80 12.15 -1.52 18.09
C GLN A 80 11.40 -2.05 19.32
N LEU A 81 10.08 -2.21 19.25
CA LEU A 81 9.27 -2.77 20.34
C LEU A 81 9.44 -4.28 20.53
N LEU A 82 9.76 -5.00 19.46
CA LEU A 82 9.90 -6.47 19.46
C LEU A 82 11.32 -6.95 19.79
N ARG A 83 12.26 -6.03 19.92
CA ARG A 83 13.66 -6.31 20.25
C ARG A 83 13.87 -6.29 21.76
#